data_AF-X1JEX9-F1
#
_entry.id   AF-X1JEX9-F1
#
_cell.length_a   1.000
_cell.length_b   1.000
_cell.length_c   1.000
_cell.angle_alpha   90.00
_cell.angle_beta   90.00
_cell.angle_gamma   90.00
#
_symmetry.space_group_name_H-M   'P 1'
#
loop_
_entity.id
_entity.type
_entity.pdbx_description
1 polymer ?
#
loop_
_entity_poly.entity_id
_entity_poly.type
_entity_poly.pdbx_seq_one_letter_code
_entity_poly.pdbx_strand_id
1 'polypeptide(L)' 'MSWTPDKICAVILIVGCLLLVAFRIDGEVKSILTISAGYLFGTGIMEYRTKKKGK' A
#
# COMPACT_ATOMS: atom_id res chain seq x y z
N MET A 1 -12.87 8.62 -3.23
CA MET A 1 -11.63 7.88 -3.42
C MET A 1 -11.75 7.21 -4.78
N SER A 2 -11.17 7.78 -5.84
CA SER A 2 -11.18 7.11 -7.14
C SER A 2 -10.19 5.96 -7.05
N TRP A 3 -10.68 4.73 -7.20
CA TRP A 3 -9.84 3.54 -7.24
C TRP A 3 -9.07 3.53 -8.55
N THR A 4 -7.86 4.10 -8.51
CA THR A 4 -6.91 4.00 -9.61
C THR A 4 -6.33 2.58 -9.65
N PRO A 5 -6.06 2.03 -10.85
CA PRO A 5 -5.48 0.68 -11.00
C PRO A 5 -4.20 0.50 -10.17
N ASP A 6 -3.46 1.58 -10.00
CA ASP A 6 -2.24 1.65 -9.20
C ASP A 6 -2.47 1.37 -7.70
N LYS A 7 -3.53 1.94 -7.11
CA LYS A 7 -3.93 1.65 -5.72
C LYS A 7 -4.42 0.21 -5.57
N ILE A 8 -5.11 -0.33 -6.57
CA ILE A 8 -5.59 -1.71 -6.56
C ILE A 8 -4.39 -2.67 -6.55
N CYS A 9 -3.39 -2.45 -7.41
CA CYS A 9 -2.15 -3.22 -7.41
C CYS A 9 -1.43 -3.18 -6.06
N ALA A 10 -1.32 -2.00 -5.44
CA ALA A 10 -0.68 -1.86 -4.14
C ALA A 10 -1.43 -2.62 -3.03
N VAL A 11 -2.78 -2.62 -3.02
CA VAL A 11 -3.56 -3.42 -2.06
C VAL A 11 -3.35 -4.92 -2.28
N ILE A 12 -3.38 -5.38 -3.53
CA ILE A 12 -3.17 -6.80 -3.86
C ILE A 12 -1.77 -7.26 -3.42
N LEU A 13 -0.74 -6.44 -3.64
CA LEU A 13 0.63 -6.71 -3.18
C LEU A 13 0.73 -6.80 -1.66
N ILE A 14 0.07 -5.89 -0.93
CA ILE A 14 0.04 -5.89 0.54
C ILE A 14 -0.64 -7.17 1.06
N VAL A 15 -1.81 -7.52 0.53
CA VAL A 15 -2.56 -8.71 0.93
C VAL A 15 -1.80 -10.00 0.57
N GLY A 16 -1.21 -10.07 -0.61
CA GLY A 16 -0.37 -11.19 -1.04
C GLY A 16 0.86 -11.37 -0.15
N CYS A 17 1.56 -10.28 0.20
CA CYS A 17 2.68 -10.32 1.15
C CYS A 17 2.26 -10.78 2.54
N LEU A 18 1.10 -10.37 3.04
CA LEU A 18 0.58 -10.81 4.34
C LEU A 18 0.33 -12.32 4.37
N LEU A 19 -0.21 -12.89 3.28
CA LEU A 19 -0.38 -14.33 3.15
C LEU A 19 0.98 -15.06 3.12
N LEU A 20 1.94 -14.56 2.35
CA LEU A 20 3.30 -15.12 2.28
C LEU A 20 4.01 -15.10 3.64
N VAL A 21 3.85 -14.02 4.41
CA VAL A 21 4.36 -13.93 5.79
C VAL A 21 3.69 -14.96 6.71
N ALA A 22 2.39 -15.20 6.56
CA ALA A 22 1.68 -16.23 7.32
C ALA A 22 2.17 -17.66 6.99
N PHE A 23 2.60 -17.89 5.75
CA PHE A 23 3.26 -19.13 5.31
C PHE A 23 4.76 -19.22 5.70
N ARG A 24 5.28 -18.30 6.52
CA ARG A 24 6.69 -18.20 6.93
C ARG A 24 7.68 -18.10 5.76
N ILE A 25 7.26 -17.55 4.62
CA ILE A 25 8.16 -17.23 3.52
C ILE A 25 8.93 -15.95 3.88
N ASP A 26 10.25 -16.05 3.75
CA ASP A 26 11.29 -15.30 4.46
C ASP A 26 11.46 -13.82 4.01
N GLY A 27 12.44 -13.12 4.61
CA GLY A 27 12.51 -11.67 4.85
C GLY A 27 12.34 -10.69 3.68
N GLU A 28 12.41 -11.14 2.41
CA GLU A 28 12.22 -10.28 1.24
C GLU A 28 10.77 -9.78 1.13
N VAL A 29 9.80 -10.60 1.55
CA VAL A 29 8.37 -10.27 1.53
C VAL A 29 8.06 -9.06 2.43
N LYS A 30 8.77 -8.90 3.55
CA LYS A 30 8.61 -7.74 4.44
C LYS A 30 9.08 -6.44 3.77
N SER A 31 10.12 -6.50 2.94
CA SER A 31 10.64 -5.32 2.25
C SER A 31 9.64 -4.83 1.19
N ILE A 32 9.10 -5.77 0.40
CA ILE A 32 8.07 -5.49 -0.61
C ILE A 32 6.78 -4.98 0.05
N LEU A 33 6.38 -5.57 1.19
CA LEU A 33 5.25 -5.11 1.99
C LEU A 33 5.44 -3.68 2.50
N THR A 34 6.64 -3.35 2.97
CA THR A 34 6.97 -2.02 3.51
C THR A 34 6.91 -0.95 2.41
N ILE A 35 7.47 -1.23 1.23
CA ILE A 35 7.41 -0.31 0.07
C ILE A 35 5.96 -0.13 -0.40
N SER A 36 5.22 -1.23 -0.54
CA SER A 36 3.82 -1.20 -1.00
C SER A 36 2.91 -0.46 -0.01
N ALA A 37 3.07 -0.72 1.29
CA ALA A 37 2.36 -0.02 2.35
C ALA A 37 2.74 1.46 2.41
N GLY A 38 4.03 1.79 2.26
CA GLY A 38 4.52 3.16 2.19
C GLY A 38 3.92 3.94 1.01
N TYR A 39 3.79 3.30 -0.15
CA TYR A 39 3.14 3.89 -1.31
C TYR A 39 1.63 4.11 -1.08
N LEU A 40 0.92 3.12 -0.53
CA LEU A 40 -0.52 3.20 -0.27
C LEU A 40 -0.85 4.26 0.79
N PHE A 41 -0.09 4.29 1.90
CA PHE A 41 -0.24 5.31 2.94
C PHE A 41 0.23 6.69 2.47
N GLY A 42 1.32 6.77 1.71
CA GLY A 42 1.84 8.02 1.16
C GLY A 42 0.82 8.68 0.22
N THR A 43 0.26 7.91 -0.71
CA THR A 43 -0.80 8.40 -1.63
C THR A 43 -2.09 8.73 -0.88
N GLY A 44 -2.48 7.95 0.14
CA GLY A 44 -3.64 8.23 0.98
C GLY A 44 -3.48 9.53 1.79
N ILE A 45 -2.34 9.74 2.43
CA ILE A 45 -2.03 10.96 3.19
C ILE A 45 -1.93 12.17 2.27
N MET A 46 -1.33 12.02 1.09
CA MET A 46 -1.23 13.10 0.10
C MET A 46 -2.61 13.49 -0.43
N GLU A 47 -3.49 12.52 -0.73
CA GLU A 47 -4.87 12.78 -1.14
C GLU A 47 -5.67 13.47 -0.02
N TYR A 48 -5.50 13.03 1.24
CA TYR A 48 -6.11 13.68 2.39
C TYR A 48 -5.60 15.12 2.60
N ARG A 49 -4.29 15.35 2.45
CA ARG A 49 -3.67 16.68 2.59
C ARG A 49 -4.08 17.61 1.44
N THR A 50 -4.18 17.11 0.22
CA THR A 50 -4.70 17.85 -0.95
C THR A 50 -6.17 18.23 -0.74
N LYS A 51 -7.00 17.32 -0.22
CA LYS A 51 -8.39 17.66 0.16
C LYS A 51 -8.50 18.74 1.23
N LYS A 52 -7.52 18.85 2.13
CA LYS A 52 -7.51 19.85 3.21
C LYS A 52 -7.01 21.23 2.77
N LYS A 53 -6.14 21.30 1.76
CA LYS A 53 -5.59 22.56 1.22
C LYS A 53 -6.51 23.27 0.22
N GLY A 54 -7.55 22.61 -0.27
CA GLY A 54 -8.55 23.19 -1.18
C GLY A 54 -9.81 23.70 -0.48
N LYS A 55 -9.75 24.01 0.82
CA LYS A 55 -10.87 24.53 1.60
C LYS A 55 -10.50 25.86 2.24
#